data_AF-A0AAD0DG77-F1
#
_entry.id   AF-A0AAD0DG77-F1
#
_cell.length_a   1.000
_cell.length_b   1.000
_cell.length_c   1.000
_cell.angle_alpha   90.00
_cell.angle_beta   90.00
_cell.angle_gamma   90.00
#
_symmetry.space_group_name_H-M   'P 1'
#
loop_
_entity.id
_entity.type
_entity.pdbx_description
1 polymer ?
#
loop_
_entity_poly.entity_id
_entity_poly.type
_entity_poly.pdbx_seq_one_letter_code
_entity_poly.pdbx_strand_id
1 'polypeptide(L)' 'MRLAIHYIGQEKQAIETVALRLDYSSLAAFSRAFKRVVGKSPGALREASQTPEEI' A
#
# COMPACT_ATOMS: atom_id res chain seq x y z
N MET A 1 -5.15 -1.66 8.86
CA MET A 1 -4.02 -1.88 7.92
C MET A 1 -4.11 -3.15 7.09
N ARG A 2 -4.64 -4.27 7.58
CA ARG A 2 -4.81 -5.49 6.77
C ARG A 2 -5.57 -5.26 5.44
N LEU A 3 -6.61 -4.42 5.47
CA LEU A 3 -7.38 -4.04 4.29
C LEU A 3 -6.56 -3.27 3.25
N ALA A 4 -5.64 -2.40 3.70
CA ALA A 4 -4.72 -1.68 2.81
C ALA A 4 -3.78 -2.63 2.05
N ILE A 5 -3.32 -3.71 2.71
CA ILE A 5 -2.46 -4.72 2.08
C ILE A 5 -3.22 -5.41 0.95
N HIS A 6 -4.50 -5.76 1.17
CA HIS A 6 -5.35 -6.36 0.15
C HIS A 6 -5.55 -5.44 -1.05
N TYR A 7 -5.96 -4.18 -0.80
CA TYR A 7 -6.20 -3.22 -1.87
C TYR A 7 -4.96 -2.93 -2.72
N ILE A 8 -3.80 -2.77 -2.08
CA ILE A 8 -2.55 -2.40 -2.77
C ILE A 8 -1.93 -3.60 -3.48
N GLY A 9 -1.91 -4.77 -2.83
CA GLY A 9 -1.25 -5.96 -3.37
C GLY A 9 -2.11 -6.76 -4.34
N GLN A 10 -3.37 -7.04 -3.99
CA GLN A 10 -4.24 -7.91 -4.80
C GLN A 10 -5.02 -7.11 -5.84
N GLU A 11 -5.68 -6.03 -5.42
CA GLU A 11 -6.53 -5.22 -6.30
C GLU A 11 -5.75 -4.16 -7.08
N LYS A 12 -4.44 -4.02 -6.83
CA LYS A 12 -3.54 -3.03 -7.44
C LYS A 12 -4.10 -1.60 -7.41
N GLN A 13 -4.89 -1.27 -6.39
CA GLN A 13 -5.46 0.06 -6.24
C GLN A 13 -4.36 1.10 -5.99
N ALA A 14 -4.62 2.33 -6.46
CA ALA A 14 -3.74 3.45 -6.18
C ALA A 14 -3.62 3.68 -4.68
N ILE A 15 -2.38 3.84 -4.20
CA ILE A 15 -2.06 4.00 -2.78
C ILE A 15 -2.77 5.23 -2.20
N GLU A 16 -2.93 6.29 -2.99
CA GLU A 16 -3.68 7.49 -2.64
C GLU A 16 -5.16 7.20 -2.37
N THR A 17 -5.81 6.43 -3.25
CA THR A 17 -7.21 6.01 -3.07
C THR A 17 -7.39 5.20 -1.80
N VAL A 18 -6.44 4.30 -1.50
CA VAL A 18 -6.46 3.48 -0.29
C VAL A 18 -6.27 4.34 0.96
N ALA A 19 -5.40 5.35 0.91
CA ALA A 19 -5.22 6.29 2.00
C ALA A 19 -6.51 7.07 2.28
N LEU A 20 -7.16 7.61 1.24
CA LEU A 20 -8.43 8.33 1.37
C LEU A 20 -9.56 7.45 1.92
N ARG A 21 -9.65 6.18 1.48
CA ARG A 21 -10.64 5.22 1.99
C ARG A 21 -10.46 4.84 3.46
N LEU A 22 -9.27 5.06 4.01
CA LEU A 22 -8.93 4.72 5.39
C LEU A 22 -8.85 5.97 6.27
N ASP A 23 -9.50 7.07 5.86
CA ASP A 23 -9.55 8.36 6.57
C ASP A 23 -8.19 9.03 6.77
N TYR A 24 -7.23 8.79 5.88
CA TYR A 24 -5.99 9.54 5.85
C TYR A 24 -6.09 10.73 4.90
N SER A 25 -5.97 11.94 5.47
CA SER A 25 -5.91 13.19 4.71
C SER A 25 -4.59 13.39 3.96
N SER A 26 -3.57 12.57 4.23
CA SER A 26 -2.26 12.66 3.59
C SER A 26 -1.65 11.29 3.32
N LEU A 27 -1.17 11.10 2.10
CA LEU A 27 -0.42 9.92 1.68
C LEU A 27 0.83 9.68 2.53
N ALA A 28 1.51 10.75 2.99
CA ALA A 28 2.70 10.64 3.82
C ALA A 28 2.37 10.11 5.23
N ALA A 29 1.26 10.57 5.82
CA ALA A 29 0.76 10.08 7.10
C ALA A 29 0.38 8.60 7.00
N PHE A 30 -0.36 8.23 5.95
CA PHE A 30 -0.69 6.86 5.64
C PHE A 30 0.55 5.99 5.47
N SER A 31 1.52 6.41 4.65
CA SER A 31 2.74 5.64 4.37
C SER A 31 3.57 5.37 5.62
N ARG A 32 3.66 6.34 6.53
CA ARG A 32 4.32 6.17 7.84
C ARG A 32 3.57 5.18 8.73
N ALA A 33 2.26 5.32 8.87
CA ALA A 33 1.43 4.42 9.66
C ALA A 33 1.47 2.99 9.10
N PHE A 34 1.35 2.85 7.78
CA PHE A 34 1.45 1.59 7.07
C PHE A 34 2.82 0.94 7.29
N LYS A 35 3.92 1.67 7.09
CA LYS A 35 5.27 1.14 7.33
C LYS A 35 5.48 0.73 8.78
N ARG A 36 4.93 1.49 9.75
CA ARG A 36 5.01 1.14 11.17
C ARG A 36 4.31 -0.18 11.51
N VAL A 37 3.17 -0.46 10.88
CA VAL A 37 2.36 -1.65 11.16
C VAL A 37 2.76 -2.85 10.30
N VAL A 38 3.13 -2.63 9.03
CA VAL A 38 3.40 -3.67 8.02
C VAL A 38 4.89 -3.94 7.84
N GLY A 39 5.76 -3.05 8.32
CA GLY A 39 7.22 -3.15 8.22
C GLY A 39 7.81 -2.67 6.88
N LYS A 40 7.02 -2.63 5.82
CA LYS A 40 7.40 -2.15 4.49
C LYS A 40 6.48 -1.02 4.01
N SER A 41 6.97 -0.19 3.09
CA SER A 41 6.16 0.88 2.50
C SER A 41 5.08 0.30 1.58
N PRO A 42 3.95 1.00 1.40
CA PRO A 42 2.92 0.57 0.46
C PRO A 42 3.43 0.52 -0.99
N GLY A 43 4.38 1.40 -1.35
CA GLY A 43 5.06 1.36 -2.66
C GLY A 43 5.87 0.09 -2.85
N ALA A 44 6.69 -0.31 -1.87
CA ALA A 44 7.47 -1.55 -1.94
C ALA A 44 6.57 -2.79 -2.00
N LEU A 45 5.42 -2.79 -1.33
CA LEU A 45 4.43 -3.86 -1.45
C LEU A 45 3.86 -3.95 -2.87
N ARG A 46 3.56 -2.79 -3.47
CA ARG A 46 3.06 -2.70 -4.84
C ARG A 46 4.11 -3.18 -5.85
N GLU A 47 5.35 -2.72 -5.71
CA GLU A 47 6.47 -3.15 -6.57
C GLU A 47 6.70 -4.66 -6.48
N ALA A 48 6.71 -5.24 -5.28
CA ALA A 48 6.83 -6.69 -5.12
C ALA A 48 5.68 -7.49 -5.76
N SER A 49 4.50 -6.87 -5.92
CA SER A 49 3.34 -7.46 -6.61
C SER A 49 3.34 -7.16 -8.11
N GLN A 50 4.22 -6.26 -8.56
CA GLN A 50 4.36 -5.81 -9.95
C GLN A 50 5.61 -6.32 -10.63
N THR A 51 6.67 -6.73 -9.92
CA THR A 51 7.74 -7.56 -10.48
C THR A 51 7.09 -8.82 -11.04
N PRO A 52 6.93 -8.92 -12.37
CA PRO A 52 6.66 -10.20 -12.98
C PRO A 52 7.93 -11.02 -12.73
N GLU A 53 7.80 -12.30 -12.40
CA GLU A 53 8.89 -13.23 -12.70
C GLU A 53 9.17 -13.10 -14.21
N GLU A 54 10.20 -12.34 -14.56
CA GLU A 54 10.85 -12.44 -15.86
C GLU A 54 11.51 -13.82 -15.91
N ILE A 55 10.93 -14.69 -16.73
CA ILE A 55 11.42 -16.02 -17.11
C ILE A 55 12.38 -15.89 -18.28
#